data_AF-A0A939CTT5-F1
#
_entry.id   AF-A0A939CTT5-F1
#
_cell.length_a   1.000
_cell.length_b   1.000
_cell.length_c   1.000
_cell.angle_alpha   90.00
_cell.angle_beta   90.00
_cell.angle_gamma   90.00
#
_symmetry.space_group_name_H-M   'P 1'
#
loop_
_entity.id
_entity.type
_entity.pdbx_description
1 polymer ?
#
loop_
_entity_poly.entity_id
_entity_poly.type
_entity_poly.pdbx_seq_one_letter_code
_entity_poly.pdbx_strand_id
1 'polypeptide(L)'
;MKRFIKWCVEFPFWWNIRQSRKSLLFAVMLTLSVVATVMLSFPLNAQINLPPTPASELRGVWLTNIDSDVLFERDRLKGSLQRLDELNFNTIYPAVWNWGYTLYPSKVAAKVIGRSLDPTPGLQGRDILKEIVDVGHQKGLTVIPWFEFGFMAPADSLLAKNRPQWLTSRSDGTRIVKEGTHNRVWLNPFRPEVQQFIQDLIVEIVRNYNIDGIQFDDHFGLPSELGYDAYTVALYKKEHRGKAPSKNFKDPEWVRWRANKITDFMKRVFTAIKATKKNCLVSVAPNPQRFSYDFFLADWQKWERLGIIEDLVLQVYRDDLNVFISELEYPEVKAAKSHIPVSVGILAGLKNRSISMQQIQTQVQKVRDRNFAGVSFFFYETLWNMSKEKLQERQTGFQKIFPTPTAYPNLLAGWKP
;
A
#
# COMPACT_ATOMS: atom_id res chain seq x y z
N MET A 1 43.55 11.04 71.24
CA MET A 1 44.14 10.25 72.33
C MET A 1 45.34 9.49 71.77
N LYS A 2 46.56 9.89 72.21
CA LYS A 2 47.89 9.26 72.07
C LYS A 2 48.42 8.99 70.62
N ARG A 3 49.40 9.75 70.09
CA ARG A 3 50.88 9.72 70.36
C ARG A 3 51.52 8.39 69.87
N PHE A 4 52.67 8.27 69.20
CA PHE A 4 54.03 8.88 69.26
C PHE A 4 54.73 8.44 67.91
N ILE A 5 55.47 9.26 67.12
CA ILE A 5 56.91 9.68 67.26
C ILE A 5 57.89 8.52 66.94
N LYS A 6 59.05 8.59 66.26
CA LYS A 6 60.11 9.58 65.90
C LYS A 6 60.96 8.97 64.73
N TRP A 7 61.53 9.77 63.82
CA TRP A 7 63.00 10.02 63.59
C TRP A 7 63.94 8.80 63.60
N CYS A 8 65.05 8.72 62.85
CA CYS A 8 65.73 9.51 61.82
C CYS A 8 66.98 8.68 61.39
N VAL A 9 67.69 9.20 60.38
CA VAL A 9 69.13 9.00 60.09
C VAL A 9 69.50 7.94 59.04
N GLU A 10 69.63 8.45 57.81
CA GLU A 10 70.80 8.43 56.92
C GLU A 10 71.58 7.13 56.67
N PHE A 11 71.49 6.66 55.40
CA PHE A 11 72.55 6.37 54.41
C PHE A 11 73.97 5.99 54.92
N PRO A 12 74.70 5.05 54.25
CA PRO A 12 74.97 5.17 52.80
C PRO A 12 75.10 3.88 51.96
N PHE A 13 74.51 3.94 50.77
CA PHE A 13 75.21 3.92 49.46
C PHE A 13 76.16 2.75 49.13
N TRP A 14 75.65 1.62 48.62
CA TRP A 14 76.32 0.82 47.56
C TRP A 14 75.26 0.23 46.62
N TRP A 15 74.98 0.96 45.55
CA TRP A 15 74.09 0.57 44.46
C TRP A 15 74.90 -0.27 43.47
N ASN A 16 74.54 -1.55 43.26
CA ASN A 16 75.20 -2.38 42.24
C ASN A 16 74.20 -3.21 41.43
N ILE A 17 73.61 -2.54 40.42
CA ILE A 17 73.47 -2.93 39.01
C ILE A 17 72.67 -4.21 38.64
N ARG A 18 72.31 -5.09 39.56
CA ARG A 18 71.61 -6.36 39.21
C ARG A 18 70.09 -6.32 39.34
N GLN A 19 69.53 -5.32 40.01
CA GLN A 19 68.08 -5.18 40.21
C GLN A 19 67.38 -4.47 39.05
N SER A 20 68.09 -3.64 38.28
CA SER A 20 67.48 -2.76 37.26
C SER A 20 66.81 -3.51 36.12
N ARG A 21 67.34 -4.66 35.68
CA ARG A 21 66.74 -5.43 34.58
C ARG A 21 65.43 -6.12 34.97
N LYS A 22 65.30 -6.62 36.20
CA LYS A 22 64.05 -7.23 36.69
C LYS A 22 63.00 -6.16 37.02
N SER A 23 63.41 -5.02 37.56
CA SER A 23 62.54 -3.87 37.80
C SER A 23 62.05 -3.23 36.50
N LEU A 24 62.90 -3.16 35.45
CA LEU A 24 62.51 -2.63 34.15
C LEU A 24 61.53 -3.57 33.41
N LEU A 25 61.74 -4.89 33.48
CA LEU A 25 60.80 -5.87 32.93
C LEU A 25 59.45 -5.87 33.68
N PHE A 26 59.47 -5.72 35.01
CA PHE A 26 58.24 -5.62 35.80
C PHE A 26 57.53 -4.29 35.57
N ALA A 27 58.26 -3.17 35.46
CA ALA A 27 57.71 -1.86 35.13
C ALA A 27 57.14 -1.84 33.71
N VAL A 28 57.82 -2.43 32.72
CA VAL A 28 57.33 -2.54 31.34
C VAL A 28 56.07 -3.40 31.25
N MET A 29 56.00 -4.53 31.98
CA MET A 29 54.78 -5.33 32.08
C MET A 29 53.64 -4.62 32.82
N LEU A 30 53.94 -3.85 33.88
CA LEU A 30 52.93 -3.05 34.58
C LEU A 30 52.42 -1.90 33.71
N THR A 31 53.29 -1.23 32.94
CA THR A 31 52.89 -0.18 31.99
C THR A 31 52.14 -0.74 30.79
N LEU A 32 52.52 -1.91 30.25
CA LEU A 32 51.75 -2.58 29.19
C LEU A 32 50.40 -3.07 29.71
N SER A 33 50.33 -3.54 30.96
CA SER A 33 49.08 -3.91 31.60
C SER A 33 48.18 -2.70 31.83
N VAL A 34 48.70 -1.59 32.37
CA VAL A 34 47.92 -0.36 32.60
C VAL A 34 47.52 0.30 31.28
N VAL A 35 48.36 0.31 30.25
CA VAL A 35 47.99 0.81 28.90
C VAL A 35 46.98 -0.11 28.24
N ALA A 36 47.04 -1.43 28.41
CA ALA A 36 46.01 -2.35 27.94
C ALA A 36 44.68 -2.17 28.70
N THR A 37 44.72 -1.94 30.03
CA THR A 37 43.51 -1.67 30.80
C THR A 37 42.91 -0.30 30.47
N VAL A 38 43.73 0.73 30.22
CA VAL A 38 43.28 2.07 29.79
C VAL A 38 42.79 2.06 28.33
N MET A 39 43.40 1.27 27.44
CA MET A 39 42.89 1.09 26.06
C MET A 39 41.62 0.23 25.99
N LEU A 40 41.40 -0.67 26.95
CA LEU A 40 40.15 -1.43 27.12
C LEU A 40 39.06 -0.68 27.93
N SER A 41 39.38 0.49 28.50
CA SER A 41 38.42 1.34 29.22
C SER A 41 38.16 2.69 28.56
N PHE A 42 38.65 2.90 27.33
CA PHE A 42 37.93 3.78 26.42
C PHE A 42 36.60 3.11 26.07
N PRO A 43 35.46 3.80 26.19
CA PRO A 43 34.21 3.28 25.64
C PRO A 43 34.37 3.19 24.12
N LEU A 44 34.76 2.01 23.63
CA LEU A 44 34.52 1.62 22.25
C LEU A 44 33.01 1.66 22.08
N ASN A 45 32.56 2.52 21.17
CA ASN A 45 31.17 2.87 20.89
C ASN A 45 30.57 3.93 21.83
N ALA A 46 31.05 5.17 21.70
CA ALA A 46 30.08 6.20 21.33
C ALA A 46 29.51 5.81 19.96
N GLN A 47 28.55 4.87 19.94
CA GLN A 47 27.58 4.86 18.86
C GLN A 47 27.04 6.28 18.87
N ILE A 48 27.28 7.00 17.78
CA ILE A 48 26.40 8.11 17.44
C ILE A 48 25.04 7.43 17.37
N ASN A 49 24.28 7.50 18.46
CA ASN A 49 22.83 7.40 18.41
C ASN A 49 22.46 8.58 17.55
N LEU A 50 22.53 8.39 16.22
CA LEU A 50 21.66 9.12 15.32
C LEU A 50 20.30 8.95 15.99
N PRO A 51 19.60 10.06 16.35
CA PRO A 51 18.24 9.92 16.82
C PRO A 51 17.56 8.96 15.84
N PRO A 52 16.88 7.90 16.31
CA PRO A 52 16.25 6.95 15.40
C PRO A 52 15.53 7.80 14.37
N THR A 53 15.89 7.63 13.09
CA THR A 53 15.22 8.33 11.99
C THR A 53 13.75 8.33 12.33
N PRO A 54 13.07 9.49 12.43
CA PRO A 54 11.68 9.50 12.88
C PRO A 54 10.95 8.42 12.09
N ALA A 55 10.42 7.42 12.80
CA ALA A 55 9.97 6.18 12.18
C ALA A 55 8.88 6.54 11.17
N SER A 56 9.23 6.58 9.88
CA SER A 56 8.28 6.90 8.83
C SER A 56 7.24 5.80 8.77
N GLU A 57 5.98 6.16 8.70
CA GLU A 57 4.87 5.21 8.67
C GLU A 57 3.80 5.73 7.72
N LEU A 58 3.39 4.91 6.76
CA LEU A 58 2.22 5.19 5.94
C LEU A 58 0.97 5.05 6.80
N ARG A 59 0.12 6.08 6.79
CA ARG A 59 -1.14 6.15 7.54
C ARG A 59 -2.26 6.55 6.60
N GLY A 60 -2.82 5.53 5.95
CA GLY A 60 -3.72 5.68 4.82
C GLY A 60 -5.20 5.52 5.13
N VAL A 61 -6.06 6.17 4.36
CA VAL A 61 -7.52 5.97 4.41
C VAL A 61 -8.11 6.00 3.00
N TRP A 62 -8.95 5.01 2.68
CA TRP A 62 -9.73 5.04 1.44
C TRP A 62 -10.96 5.94 1.59
N LEU A 63 -11.19 6.79 0.58
CA LEU A 63 -12.40 7.62 0.46
C LEU A 63 -13.19 7.12 -0.76
N THR A 64 -14.35 6.52 -0.53
CA THR A 64 -15.22 5.98 -1.60
C THR A 64 -16.52 6.78 -1.71
N ASN A 65 -17.27 6.57 -2.79
CA ASN A 65 -18.64 7.02 -2.97
C ASN A 65 -19.67 5.89 -2.76
N ILE A 66 -19.23 4.70 -2.35
CA ILE A 66 -20.08 3.57 -2.01
C ILE A 66 -20.18 3.45 -0.50
N ASP A 67 -21.41 3.43 0.03
CA ASP A 67 -21.67 3.41 1.47
C ASP A 67 -20.94 4.55 2.22
N SER A 68 -20.72 5.68 1.54
CA SER A 68 -20.07 6.87 2.08
C SER A 68 -20.63 8.12 1.44
N ASP A 69 -20.73 9.18 2.23
CA ASP A 69 -21.14 10.50 1.76
C ASP A 69 -19.94 11.49 1.79
N VAL A 70 -18.73 11.04 2.14
CA VAL A 70 -17.55 11.89 2.37
C VAL A 70 -17.21 12.77 1.16
N LEU A 71 -17.51 12.32 -0.06
CA LEU A 71 -17.21 13.00 -1.31
C LEU A 71 -18.33 13.96 -1.77
N PHE A 72 -19.55 13.82 -1.24
CA PHE A 72 -20.76 14.41 -1.82
C PHE A 72 -21.02 15.87 -1.42
N GLU A 73 -20.35 16.36 -0.38
CA GLU A 73 -20.48 17.74 0.09
C GLU A 73 -19.11 18.38 0.32
N ARG A 74 -18.95 19.65 -0.09
CA ARG A 74 -17.66 20.37 0.00
C ARG A 74 -17.18 20.52 1.44
N ASP A 75 -18.07 20.96 2.32
CA ASP A 75 -17.71 21.21 3.72
C ASP A 75 -17.44 19.90 4.47
N ARG A 76 -18.22 18.84 4.18
CA ARG A 76 -17.96 17.50 4.70
C ARG A 76 -16.61 16.98 4.24
N LEU A 77 -16.29 17.08 2.95
CA LEU A 77 -15.01 16.66 2.40
C LEU A 77 -13.86 17.39 3.09
N LYS A 78 -13.91 18.73 3.14
CA LYS A 78 -12.88 19.55 3.76
C LYS A 78 -12.70 19.24 5.25
N GLY A 79 -13.79 19.16 6.00
CA GLY A 79 -13.77 18.79 7.42
C GLY A 79 -13.24 17.38 7.65
N SER A 80 -13.48 16.46 6.72
CA SER A 80 -12.98 15.08 6.78
C SER A 80 -11.46 15.02 6.58
N LEU A 81 -10.93 15.72 5.58
CA LEU A 81 -9.48 15.82 5.37
C LEU A 81 -8.78 16.53 6.52
N GLN A 82 -9.40 17.57 7.09
CA GLN A 82 -8.90 18.23 8.29
C GLN A 82 -8.86 17.26 9.49
N ARG A 83 -9.91 16.46 9.71
CA ARG A 83 -9.93 15.49 10.81
C ARG A 83 -8.86 14.41 10.65
N LEU A 84 -8.57 13.98 9.42
CA LEU A 84 -7.50 13.03 9.14
C LEU A 84 -6.12 13.60 9.49
N ASP A 85 -5.85 14.85 9.10
CA ASP A 85 -4.64 15.59 9.48
C ASP A 85 -4.51 15.76 11.01
N GLU A 86 -5.58 16.18 11.69
CA GLU A 86 -5.63 16.32 13.16
C GLU A 86 -5.31 15.00 13.89
N LEU A 87 -5.64 13.85 13.29
CA LEU A 87 -5.37 12.50 13.81
C LEU A 87 -4.08 11.88 13.26
N ASN A 88 -3.22 12.69 12.64
CA ASN A 88 -1.92 12.32 12.11
C ASN A 88 -1.94 11.24 11.02
N PHE A 89 -3.02 11.15 10.25
CA PHE A 89 -3.01 10.43 8.96
C PHE A 89 -2.23 11.26 7.93
N ASN A 90 -1.62 10.59 6.95
CA ASN A 90 -0.76 11.25 5.97
C ASN A 90 -1.03 10.85 4.52
N THR A 91 -1.94 9.90 4.28
CA THR A 91 -2.24 9.40 2.94
C THR A 91 -3.73 9.18 2.75
N ILE A 92 -4.26 9.56 1.59
CA ILE A 92 -5.65 9.28 1.20
C ILE A 92 -5.70 8.65 -0.18
N TYR A 93 -6.64 7.72 -0.33
CA TYR A 93 -6.93 7.01 -1.58
C TYR A 93 -8.35 7.34 -2.04
N PRO A 94 -8.57 8.48 -2.72
CA PRO A 94 -9.90 8.85 -3.19
C PRO A 94 -10.28 8.03 -4.42
N ALA A 95 -11.47 7.42 -4.39
CA ALA A 95 -12.05 6.76 -5.55
C ALA A 95 -12.19 7.77 -6.70
N VAL A 96 -11.76 7.36 -7.90
CA VAL A 96 -11.88 8.18 -9.13
C VAL A 96 -12.51 7.43 -10.28
N TRP A 97 -12.54 6.10 -10.21
CA TRP A 97 -13.21 5.22 -11.15
C TRP A 97 -14.03 4.20 -10.37
N ASN A 98 -15.35 4.41 -10.34
CA ASN A 98 -16.27 3.60 -9.56
C ASN A 98 -17.64 3.52 -10.23
N TRP A 99 -18.36 2.42 -10.04
CA TRP A 99 -19.72 2.22 -10.53
C TRP A 99 -19.94 2.48 -12.03
N GLY A 100 -18.88 2.37 -12.84
CA GLY A 100 -18.92 2.67 -14.28
C GLY A 100 -18.93 4.16 -14.62
N TYR A 101 -18.52 5.03 -13.70
CA TYR A 101 -18.34 6.47 -13.90
C TYR A 101 -17.01 6.98 -13.33
N THR A 102 -16.59 8.16 -13.79
CA THR A 102 -15.52 8.92 -13.16
C THR A 102 -16.07 9.82 -12.06
N LEU A 103 -15.28 10.03 -11.01
CA LEU A 103 -15.55 11.00 -9.93
C LEU A 103 -14.78 12.32 -10.11
N TYR A 104 -14.32 12.55 -11.34
CA TYR A 104 -13.73 13.79 -11.84
C TYR A 104 -14.23 14.05 -13.27
N PRO A 105 -14.29 15.31 -13.75
CA PRO A 105 -14.70 15.63 -15.11
C PRO A 105 -13.73 15.06 -16.15
N SER A 106 -14.16 14.02 -16.86
CA SER A 106 -13.34 13.30 -17.83
C SER A 106 -13.85 13.45 -19.26
N LYS A 107 -12.97 13.86 -20.19
CA LYS A 107 -13.27 13.89 -21.63
C LYS A 107 -13.30 12.48 -22.21
N VAL A 108 -12.46 11.60 -21.67
CA VAL A 108 -12.39 10.17 -22.04
C VAL A 108 -13.70 9.47 -21.69
N ALA A 109 -14.20 9.64 -20.46
CA ALA A 109 -15.49 9.11 -20.04
C ALA A 109 -16.64 9.68 -20.87
N ALA A 110 -16.65 10.99 -21.15
CA ALA A 110 -17.67 11.61 -22.00
C ALA A 110 -17.76 10.95 -23.37
N LYS A 111 -16.63 10.66 -24.01
CA LYS A 111 -16.56 10.02 -25.32
C LYS A 111 -17.03 8.56 -25.31
N VAL A 112 -16.71 7.80 -24.26
CA VAL A 112 -16.98 6.35 -24.20
C VAL A 112 -18.33 6.02 -23.59
N ILE A 113 -18.69 6.70 -22.51
CA ILE A 113 -19.87 6.44 -21.67
C ILE A 113 -21.02 7.38 -22.03
N GLY A 114 -20.72 8.55 -22.63
CA GLY A 114 -21.71 9.62 -22.88
C GLY A 114 -21.88 10.54 -21.68
N ARG A 115 -21.08 10.39 -20.61
CA ARG A 115 -21.07 11.26 -19.43
C ARG A 115 -19.63 11.50 -18.98
N SER A 116 -19.31 12.74 -18.63
CA SER A 116 -17.99 13.13 -18.13
C SER A 116 -17.81 12.87 -16.64
N LEU A 117 -18.89 12.60 -15.91
CA LEU A 117 -18.90 12.52 -14.45
C LEU A 117 -20.08 11.65 -13.99
N ASP A 118 -19.94 11.04 -12.82
CA ASP A 118 -21.03 10.39 -12.10
C ASP A 118 -22.25 11.33 -11.95
N PRO A 119 -23.47 10.86 -12.30
CA PRO A 119 -24.66 11.69 -12.28
C PRO A 119 -25.30 11.83 -10.89
N THR A 120 -24.74 11.24 -9.83
CA THR A 120 -25.34 11.31 -8.50
C THR A 120 -25.35 12.76 -7.97
N PRO A 121 -26.46 13.24 -7.39
CA PRO A 121 -26.51 14.56 -6.75
C PRO A 121 -25.38 14.75 -5.73
N GLY A 122 -24.84 15.95 -5.61
CA GLY A 122 -23.68 16.25 -4.75
C GLY A 122 -22.32 16.08 -5.43
N LEU A 123 -22.24 15.27 -6.49
CA LEU A 123 -21.05 15.15 -7.33
C LEU A 123 -21.09 16.08 -8.55
N GLN A 124 -22.28 16.30 -9.09
CA GLN A 124 -22.48 17.13 -10.29
C GLN A 124 -21.95 18.56 -10.12
N GLY A 125 -21.33 19.09 -11.19
CA GLY A 125 -20.80 20.46 -11.21
C GLY A 125 -19.55 20.67 -10.36
N ARG A 126 -18.95 19.59 -9.85
CA ARG A 126 -17.72 19.63 -9.05
C ARG A 126 -16.61 18.84 -9.73
N ASP A 127 -15.39 19.30 -9.51
CA ASP A 127 -14.19 18.50 -9.73
C ASP A 127 -13.66 18.06 -8.38
N ILE A 128 -14.19 16.93 -7.90
CA ILE A 128 -13.94 16.44 -6.54
C ILE A 128 -12.47 16.02 -6.40
N LEU A 129 -11.87 15.45 -7.44
CA LEU A 129 -10.45 15.13 -7.41
C LEU A 129 -9.60 16.40 -7.27
N LYS A 130 -9.92 17.48 -8.00
CA LYS A 130 -9.23 18.76 -7.82
C LYS A 130 -9.39 19.30 -6.39
N GLU A 131 -10.62 19.28 -5.87
CA GLU A 131 -10.89 19.74 -4.49
C GLU A 131 -10.09 18.92 -3.46
N ILE A 132 -10.00 17.60 -3.63
CA ILE A 132 -9.21 16.71 -2.76
C ILE A 132 -7.71 17.02 -2.86
N VAL A 133 -7.17 17.18 -4.07
CA VAL A 133 -5.75 17.49 -4.28
C VAL A 133 -5.41 18.83 -3.62
N ASP A 134 -6.20 19.88 -3.88
CA ASP A 134 -5.93 21.22 -3.36
C ASP A 134 -5.99 21.25 -1.83
N VAL A 135 -7.04 20.66 -1.22
CA VAL A 135 -7.21 20.65 0.24
C VAL A 135 -6.25 19.66 0.91
N GLY A 136 -6.06 18.48 0.32
CA GLY A 136 -5.18 17.44 0.86
C GLY A 136 -3.73 17.91 0.93
N HIS A 137 -3.21 18.52 -0.14
CA HIS A 137 -1.85 19.06 -0.16
C HIS A 137 -1.65 20.22 0.81
N GLN A 138 -2.66 21.08 1.01
CA GLN A 138 -2.63 22.12 2.06
C GLN A 138 -2.51 21.54 3.48
N LYS A 139 -2.93 20.29 3.67
CA LYS A 139 -2.83 19.54 4.94
C LYS A 139 -1.64 18.57 4.97
N GLY A 140 -0.75 18.62 3.97
CA GLY A 140 0.38 17.69 3.88
C GLY A 140 -0.01 16.23 3.64
N LEU A 141 -1.23 15.96 3.18
CA LEU A 141 -1.68 14.62 2.82
C LEU A 141 -1.14 14.23 1.44
N THR A 142 -0.66 13.00 1.32
CA THR A 142 -0.37 12.35 0.04
C THR A 142 -1.68 11.89 -0.59
N VAL A 143 -1.92 12.24 -1.86
CA VAL A 143 -3.15 11.96 -2.60
C VAL A 143 -2.88 10.99 -3.73
N ILE A 144 -3.40 9.76 -3.60
CA ILE A 144 -3.21 8.67 -4.56
C ILE A 144 -4.58 8.21 -5.07
N PRO A 145 -5.10 8.77 -6.19
CA PRO A 145 -6.38 8.37 -6.74
C PRO A 145 -6.49 6.88 -7.02
N TRP A 146 -7.65 6.33 -6.65
CA TRP A 146 -7.92 4.91 -6.61
C TRP A 146 -8.93 4.47 -7.67
N PHE A 147 -8.52 3.50 -8.48
CA PHE A 147 -9.34 2.86 -9.49
C PHE A 147 -10.05 1.63 -8.91
N GLU A 148 -10.95 1.86 -7.96
CA GLU A 148 -11.67 0.82 -7.19
C GLU A 148 -12.28 -0.27 -8.08
N PHE A 149 -13.00 0.12 -9.13
CA PHE A 149 -13.71 -0.86 -9.96
C PHE A 149 -12.84 -1.52 -11.02
N GLY A 150 -11.66 -0.99 -11.36
CA GLY A 150 -10.82 -1.53 -12.44
C GLY A 150 -11.63 -1.90 -13.70
N PHE A 151 -11.73 -3.20 -13.99
CA PHE A 151 -12.54 -3.73 -15.11
C PHE A 151 -13.98 -4.12 -14.75
N MET A 152 -14.35 -4.11 -13.48
CA MET A 152 -15.72 -4.33 -13.02
C MET A 152 -16.63 -3.16 -13.39
N ALA A 153 -17.88 -3.44 -13.71
CA ALA A 153 -18.94 -2.45 -13.89
C ALA A 153 -20.30 -3.00 -13.43
N PRO A 154 -21.23 -2.13 -13.01
CA PRO A 154 -22.63 -2.53 -12.85
C PRO A 154 -23.19 -3.04 -14.19
N ALA A 155 -23.95 -4.14 -14.14
CA ALA A 155 -24.54 -4.75 -15.34
C ALA A 155 -25.50 -3.82 -16.09
N ASP A 156 -26.10 -2.87 -15.38
CA ASP A 156 -27.05 -1.88 -15.86
C ASP A 156 -26.43 -0.50 -16.13
N SER A 157 -25.10 -0.36 -15.96
CA SER A 157 -24.38 0.89 -16.21
C SER A 157 -24.48 1.35 -17.68
N LEU A 158 -24.34 2.66 -17.92
CA LEU A 158 -24.25 3.19 -19.27
C LEU A 158 -23.06 2.61 -20.03
N LEU A 159 -21.95 2.33 -19.35
CA LEU A 159 -20.79 1.68 -19.96
C LEU A 159 -21.15 0.29 -20.49
N ALA A 160 -21.78 -0.56 -19.68
CA ALA A 160 -22.18 -1.91 -20.10
C ALA A 160 -23.22 -1.87 -21.24
N LYS A 161 -24.16 -0.92 -21.20
CA LYS A 161 -25.20 -0.73 -22.23
C LYS A 161 -24.65 -0.20 -23.55
N ASN A 162 -23.73 0.76 -23.51
CA ASN A 162 -23.16 1.41 -24.70
C ASN A 162 -22.01 0.60 -25.31
N ARG A 163 -21.41 -0.31 -24.54
CA ARG A 163 -20.28 -1.16 -24.94
C ARG A 163 -20.49 -2.65 -24.61
N PRO A 164 -21.60 -3.29 -25.02
CA PRO A 164 -21.87 -4.69 -24.69
C PRO A 164 -20.84 -5.66 -25.30
N GLN A 165 -20.16 -5.25 -26.38
CA GLN A 165 -19.07 -5.97 -27.03
C GLN A 165 -17.76 -5.94 -26.23
N TRP A 166 -17.62 -5.04 -25.24
CA TRP A 166 -16.47 -5.00 -24.34
C TRP A 166 -16.58 -6.01 -23.21
N LEU A 167 -17.77 -6.57 -22.96
CA LEU A 167 -17.98 -7.47 -21.84
C LEU A 167 -17.46 -8.88 -22.13
N THR A 168 -16.87 -9.51 -21.11
CA THR A 168 -16.49 -10.92 -21.15
C THR A 168 -17.63 -11.82 -20.65
N SER A 169 -17.52 -13.13 -20.88
CA SER A 169 -18.42 -14.16 -20.34
C SER A 169 -17.65 -15.34 -19.73
N ARG A 170 -18.38 -16.17 -18.99
CA ARG A 170 -18.02 -17.54 -18.62
C ARG A 170 -18.10 -18.46 -19.83
N SER A 171 -17.63 -19.71 -19.67
CA SER A 171 -17.67 -20.75 -20.70
C SER A 171 -19.08 -21.14 -21.14
N ASP A 172 -20.09 -20.92 -20.29
CA ASP A 172 -21.51 -21.15 -20.58
C ASP A 172 -22.20 -19.92 -21.25
N GLY A 173 -21.46 -18.84 -21.48
CA GLY A 173 -21.96 -17.60 -22.08
C GLY A 173 -22.57 -16.61 -21.08
N THR A 174 -22.75 -16.98 -19.81
CA THR A 174 -23.24 -16.05 -18.78
C THR A 174 -22.20 -14.97 -18.46
N ARG A 175 -22.67 -13.77 -18.14
CA ARG A 175 -21.80 -12.59 -17.88
C ARG A 175 -21.91 -12.05 -16.46
N ILE A 176 -23.01 -12.37 -15.77
CA ILE A 176 -23.34 -11.77 -14.49
C ILE A 176 -22.53 -12.43 -13.38
N VAL A 177 -21.81 -11.60 -12.63
CA VAL A 177 -21.19 -11.97 -11.36
C VAL A 177 -22.00 -11.28 -10.26
N LYS A 178 -22.44 -12.04 -9.25
CA LYS A 178 -23.22 -11.50 -8.14
C LYS A 178 -22.27 -10.95 -7.08
N GLU A 179 -22.49 -9.70 -6.69
CA GLU A 179 -21.83 -9.06 -5.55
C GLU A 179 -22.91 -8.59 -4.58
N GLY A 180 -23.18 -9.43 -3.57
CA GLY A 180 -24.36 -9.25 -2.71
C GLY A 180 -25.65 -9.21 -3.53
N THR A 181 -26.38 -8.10 -3.45
CA THR A 181 -27.61 -7.86 -4.22
C THR A 181 -27.35 -7.28 -5.61
N HIS A 182 -26.13 -6.83 -5.90
CA HIS A 182 -25.80 -6.16 -7.14
C HIS A 182 -25.36 -7.15 -8.22
N ASN A 183 -25.79 -6.86 -9.45
CA ASN A 183 -25.33 -7.58 -10.64
C ASN A 183 -24.14 -6.84 -11.24
N ARG A 184 -23.00 -7.52 -11.33
CA ARG A 184 -21.78 -7.02 -11.96
C ARG A 184 -21.52 -7.70 -13.28
N VAL A 185 -20.80 -7.00 -14.14
CA VAL A 185 -20.17 -7.51 -15.36
C VAL A 185 -18.71 -7.06 -15.36
N TRP A 186 -17.89 -7.72 -16.16
CA TRP A 186 -16.50 -7.32 -16.37
C TRP A 186 -16.27 -6.91 -17.81
N LEU A 187 -15.57 -5.79 -17.98
CA LEU A 187 -14.91 -5.46 -19.23
C LEU A 187 -13.82 -6.50 -19.50
N ASN A 188 -13.61 -6.83 -20.76
CA ASN A 188 -12.60 -7.79 -21.19
C ASN A 188 -11.22 -7.08 -21.23
N PRO A 189 -10.30 -7.39 -20.31
CA PRO A 189 -9.00 -6.72 -20.23
C PRO A 189 -8.05 -7.09 -21.38
N PHE A 190 -8.43 -8.02 -22.25
CA PHE A 190 -7.64 -8.47 -23.40
C PHE A 190 -7.96 -7.69 -24.68
N ARG A 191 -9.05 -6.89 -24.68
CA ARG A 191 -9.46 -6.07 -25.81
C ARG A 191 -8.66 -4.76 -25.87
N PRO A 192 -8.04 -4.41 -27.01
CA PRO A 192 -7.29 -3.16 -27.14
C PRO A 192 -8.11 -1.92 -26.81
N GLU A 193 -9.40 -1.90 -27.14
CA GLU A 193 -10.28 -0.75 -26.89
C GLU A 193 -10.56 -0.55 -25.40
N VAL A 194 -10.70 -1.65 -24.64
CA VAL A 194 -10.85 -1.61 -23.18
C VAL A 194 -9.55 -1.17 -22.53
N GLN A 195 -8.42 -1.73 -22.97
CA GLN A 195 -7.09 -1.35 -22.50
C GLN A 195 -6.80 0.14 -22.74
N GLN A 196 -7.11 0.63 -23.94
CA GLN A 196 -6.93 2.03 -24.30
C GLN A 196 -7.83 2.94 -23.46
N PHE A 197 -9.10 2.58 -23.27
CA PHE A 197 -10.02 3.37 -22.45
C PHE A 197 -9.54 3.53 -21.01
N ILE A 198 -9.16 2.43 -20.35
CA ILE A 198 -8.66 2.48 -18.98
C ILE A 198 -7.34 3.24 -18.89
N GLN A 199 -6.40 3.01 -19.83
CA GLN A 199 -5.14 3.75 -19.89
C GLN A 199 -5.35 5.25 -20.09
N ASP A 200 -6.29 5.65 -20.97
CA ASP A 200 -6.59 7.05 -21.25
C ASP A 200 -7.18 7.76 -20.03
N LEU A 201 -8.06 7.10 -19.25
CA LEU A 201 -8.55 7.63 -17.97
C LEU A 201 -7.39 7.88 -16.99
N ILE A 202 -6.49 6.91 -16.86
CA ILE A 202 -5.34 7.01 -15.96
C ILE A 202 -4.42 8.16 -16.39
N VAL A 203 -4.06 8.22 -17.67
CA VAL A 203 -3.17 9.26 -18.21
C VAL A 203 -3.83 10.64 -18.15
N GLU A 204 -5.15 10.75 -18.33
CA GLU A 204 -5.88 12.00 -18.14
C GLU A 204 -5.72 12.54 -16.72
N ILE A 205 -5.82 11.68 -15.70
CA ILE A 205 -5.59 12.08 -14.30
C ILE A 205 -4.13 12.50 -14.09
N VAL A 206 -3.18 11.64 -14.46
CA VAL A 206 -1.74 11.87 -14.23
C VAL A 206 -1.25 13.16 -14.89
N ARG A 207 -1.83 13.53 -16.03
CA ARG A 207 -1.50 14.77 -16.76
C ARG A 207 -2.12 16.01 -16.14
N ASN A 208 -3.37 15.93 -15.68
CA ASN A 208 -4.18 17.12 -15.39
C ASN A 208 -4.21 17.49 -13.90
N TYR A 209 -3.83 16.57 -13.00
CA TYR A 209 -3.92 16.77 -11.56
C TYR A 209 -2.55 16.66 -10.89
N ASN A 210 -2.31 17.49 -9.87
CA ASN A 210 -1.12 17.38 -9.03
C ASN A 210 -1.27 16.22 -8.03
N ILE A 211 -1.32 14.98 -8.51
CA ILE A 211 -1.44 13.78 -7.69
C ILE A 211 -0.08 13.17 -7.38
N ASP A 212 0.01 12.37 -6.33
CA ASP A 212 1.25 11.74 -5.87
C ASP A 212 1.43 10.33 -6.46
N GLY A 213 0.34 9.66 -6.80
CA GLY A 213 0.35 8.32 -7.39
C GLY A 213 -1.00 7.91 -7.97
N ILE A 214 -1.07 6.72 -8.54
CA ILE A 214 -2.32 6.04 -8.92
C ILE A 214 -2.35 4.70 -8.20
N GLN A 215 -3.48 4.34 -7.61
CA GLN A 215 -3.70 3.04 -6.99
C GLN A 215 -4.68 2.19 -7.79
N PHE A 216 -4.33 0.92 -8.00
CA PHE A 216 -5.19 -0.11 -8.58
C PHE A 216 -5.71 -1.07 -7.51
N ASP A 217 -6.97 -1.48 -7.60
CA ASP A 217 -7.55 -2.51 -6.73
C ASP A 217 -7.42 -3.92 -7.32
N ASP A 218 -7.93 -4.93 -6.61
CA ASP A 218 -8.02 -6.31 -7.06
C ASP A 218 -8.91 -6.48 -8.31
N HIS A 219 -9.86 -5.57 -8.53
CA HIS A 219 -10.69 -5.49 -9.74
C HIS A 219 -9.93 -5.04 -11.00
N PHE A 220 -8.65 -4.65 -10.88
CA PHE A 220 -7.74 -4.58 -12.03
C PHE A 220 -7.31 -5.98 -12.52
N GLY A 221 -7.80 -7.04 -11.87
CA GLY A 221 -7.84 -8.41 -12.35
C GLY A 221 -9.16 -8.78 -13.05
N LEU A 222 -9.31 -10.07 -13.31
CA LEU A 222 -10.46 -10.70 -13.95
C LEU A 222 -10.87 -11.95 -13.15
N PRO A 223 -12.14 -12.06 -12.69
CA PRO A 223 -12.65 -13.29 -12.09
C PRO A 223 -12.30 -14.51 -12.93
N SER A 224 -11.69 -15.52 -12.30
CA SER A 224 -11.05 -16.65 -12.99
C SER A 224 -12.02 -17.47 -13.83
N GLU A 225 -13.33 -17.38 -13.58
CA GLU A 225 -14.40 -18.01 -14.36
C GLU A 225 -14.67 -17.34 -15.72
N LEU A 226 -14.22 -16.10 -15.92
CA LEU A 226 -14.47 -15.29 -17.12
C LEU A 226 -13.35 -15.42 -18.16
N GLY A 227 -13.37 -14.64 -19.24
CA GLY A 227 -12.40 -14.71 -20.34
C GLY A 227 -12.74 -15.74 -21.43
N TYR A 228 -13.99 -16.18 -21.51
CA TYR A 228 -14.45 -17.16 -22.51
C TYR A 228 -15.27 -16.53 -23.65
N ASP A 229 -15.30 -15.20 -23.76
CA ASP A 229 -15.94 -14.54 -24.89
C ASP A 229 -15.19 -14.82 -26.21
N ALA A 230 -15.89 -14.65 -27.33
CA ALA A 230 -15.39 -15.02 -28.65
C ALA A 230 -14.04 -14.38 -29.01
N TYR A 231 -13.80 -13.13 -28.59
CA TYR A 231 -12.54 -12.45 -28.84
C TYR A 231 -11.40 -13.11 -28.08
N THR A 232 -11.58 -13.39 -26.79
CA THR A 232 -10.54 -14.01 -25.96
C THR A 232 -10.21 -15.42 -26.44
N VAL A 233 -11.24 -16.22 -26.77
CA VAL A 233 -11.05 -17.57 -27.30
C VAL A 233 -10.32 -17.54 -28.65
N ALA A 234 -10.66 -16.60 -29.54
CA ALA A 234 -9.97 -16.44 -30.81
C ALA A 234 -8.52 -16.01 -30.62
N LEU A 235 -8.26 -15.08 -29.70
CA LEU A 235 -6.90 -14.63 -29.35
C LEU A 235 -6.06 -15.79 -28.81
N TYR A 236 -6.61 -16.57 -27.87
CA TYR A 236 -5.93 -17.75 -27.35
C TYR A 236 -5.63 -18.77 -28.46
N LYS A 237 -6.61 -19.11 -29.30
CA LYS A 237 -6.41 -20.03 -30.43
C LYS A 237 -5.31 -19.57 -31.37
N LYS A 238 -5.25 -18.26 -31.69
CA LYS A 238 -4.21 -17.68 -32.53
C LYS A 238 -2.81 -17.91 -31.94
N GLU A 239 -2.67 -17.77 -30.63
CA GLU A 239 -1.39 -17.94 -29.92
C GLU A 239 -1.04 -19.41 -29.62
N HIS A 240 -2.01 -20.33 -29.76
CA HIS A 240 -1.86 -21.76 -29.47
C HIS A 240 -2.11 -22.66 -30.69
N ARG A 241 -1.74 -22.20 -31.89
CA ARG A 241 -1.80 -23.00 -33.13
C ARG A 241 -3.20 -23.60 -33.39
N GLY A 242 -4.24 -22.83 -33.10
CA GLY A 242 -5.64 -23.22 -33.29
C GLY A 242 -6.27 -23.97 -32.10
N LYS A 243 -5.49 -24.37 -31.08
CA LYS A 243 -6.02 -25.07 -29.89
C LYS A 243 -6.95 -24.15 -29.08
N ALA A 244 -8.14 -24.64 -28.75
CA ALA A 244 -9.08 -23.92 -27.88
C ALA A 244 -8.59 -23.93 -26.41
N PRO A 245 -8.94 -22.90 -25.61
CA PRO A 245 -8.63 -22.89 -24.18
C PRO A 245 -9.39 -24.00 -23.44
N SER A 246 -8.86 -24.41 -22.30
CA SER A 246 -9.51 -25.40 -21.43
C SER A 246 -10.86 -24.88 -20.93
N LYS A 247 -11.88 -25.76 -20.88
CA LYS A 247 -13.16 -25.45 -20.23
C LYS A 247 -13.04 -25.40 -18.71
N ASN A 248 -11.99 -25.99 -18.14
CA ASN A 248 -11.66 -25.80 -16.74
C ASN A 248 -11.01 -24.43 -16.56
N PHE A 249 -11.72 -23.52 -15.91
CA PHE A 249 -11.25 -22.16 -15.69
C PHE A 249 -10.08 -22.05 -14.71
N LYS A 250 -9.77 -23.14 -13.98
CA LYS A 250 -8.58 -23.31 -13.12
C LYS A 250 -7.46 -24.10 -13.82
N ASP A 251 -7.59 -24.43 -15.10
CA ASP A 251 -6.49 -25.06 -15.84
C ASP A 251 -5.22 -24.20 -15.75
N PRO A 252 -4.07 -24.76 -15.30
CA PRO A 252 -2.88 -23.96 -14.99
C PRO A 252 -2.35 -23.16 -16.19
N GLU A 253 -2.45 -23.70 -17.40
CA GLU A 253 -1.99 -23.00 -18.59
C GLU A 253 -2.95 -21.84 -18.91
N TRP A 254 -4.25 -22.09 -18.87
CA TRP A 254 -5.26 -21.08 -19.15
C TRP A 254 -5.29 -19.93 -18.12
N VAL A 255 -5.11 -20.25 -16.84
CA VAL A 255 -4.94 -19.26 -15.76
C VAL A 255 -3.70 -18.40 -16.04
N ARG A 256 -2.55 -19.05 -16.26
CA ARG A 256 -1.27 -18.37 -16.49
C ARG A 256 -1.30 -17.49 -17.74
N TRP A 257 -1.90 -17.96 -18.84
CA TRP A 257 -1.99 -17.18 -20.07
C TRP A 257 -2.77 -15.89 -19.87
N ARG A 258 -3.97 -15.96 -19.24
CA ARG A 258 -4.78 -14.77 -18.95
C ARG A 258 -4.09 -13.82 -17.97
N ALA A 259 -3.51 -14.34 -16.89
CA ALA A 259 -2.76 -13.54 -15.93
C ALA A 259 -1.55 -12.83 -16.57
N ASN A 260 -0.86 -13.48 -17.51
CA ASN A 260 0.21 -12.86 -18.29
C ASN A 260 -0.31 -11.71 -19.17
N LYS A 261 -1.47 -11.85 -19.82
CA LYS A 261 -2.06 -10.75 -20.61
C LYS A 261 -2.42 -9.53 -19.76
N ILE A 262 -2.94 -9.75 -18.54
CA ILE A 262 -3.21 -8.66 -17.59
C ILE A 262 -1.89 -8.01 -17.15
N THR A 263 -0.86 -8.82 -16.88
CA THR A 263 0.50 -8.34 -16.54
C THR A 263 1.11 -7.49 -17.66
N ASP A 264 0.98 -7.91 -18.92
CA ASP A 264 1.44 -7.14 -20.07
C ASP A 264 0.72 -5.79 -20.19
N PHE A 265 -0.58 -5.76 -19.87
CA PHE A 265 -1.32 -4.50 -19.79
C PHE A 265 -0.86 -3.63 -18.63
N MET A 266 -0.67 -4.19 -17.43
CA MET A 266 -0.13 -3.47 -16.27
C MET A 266 1.23 -2.83 -16.58
N LYS A 267 2.12 -3.54 -17.30
CA LYS A 267 3.40 -2.99 -17.77
C LYS A 267 3.23 -1.78 -18.70
N ARG A 268 2.27 -1.82 -19.62
CA ARG A 268 1.96 -0.67 -20.50
C ARG A 268 1.41 0.52 -19.72
N VAL A 269 0.52 0.26 -18.77
CA VAL A 269 -0.04 1.29 -17.88
C VAL A 269 1.07 1.94 -17.05
N PHE A 270 1.94 1.15 -16.42
CA PHE A 270 3.11 1.65 -15.70
C PHE A 270 3.97 2.55 -16.61
N THR A 271 4.30 2.07 -17.82
CA THR A 271 5.10 2.83 -18.79
C THR A 271 4.42 4.15 -19.17
N ALA A 272 3.12 4.15 -19.40
CA ALA A 272 2.34 5.34 -19.75
C ALA A 272 2.28 6.36 -18.60
N ILE A 273 2.12 5.89 -17.35
CA ILE A 273 2.18 6.73 -16.15
C ILE A 273 3.56 7.40 -16.05
N LYS A 274 4.64 6.62 -16.13
CA LYS A 274 6.02 7.12 -16.01
C LYS A 274 6.41 8.07 -17.13
N ALA A 275 5.94 7.81 -18.35
CA ALA A 275 6.13 8.71 -19.48
C ALA A 275 5.38 10.04 -19.31
N THR A 276 4.24 10.05 -18.60
CA THR A 276 3.44 11.25 -18.36
C THR A 276 3.96 12.05 -17.16
N LYS A 277 4.26 11.38 -16.04
CA LYS A 277 4.81 11.98 -14.82
C LYS A 277 5.73 10.97 -14.13
N LYS A 278 7.04 11.14 -14.31
CA LYS A 278 8.08 10.21 -13.83
C LYS A 278 7.95 9.85 -12.34
N ASN A 279 7.62 10.85 -11.51
CA ASN A 279 7.53 10.69 -10.05
C ASN A 279 6.13 10.27 -9.56
N CYS A 280 5.16 10.03 -10.46
CA CYS A 280 3.85 9.53 -10.06
C CYS A 280 3.97 8.06 -9.66
N LEU A 281 3.67 7.74 -8.40
CA LEU A 281 3.76 6.38 -7.87
C LEU A 281 2.74 5.45 -8.51
N VAL A 282 3.12 4.19 -8.70
CA VAL A 282 2.21 3.12 -9.09
C VAL A 282 1.96 2.21 -7.90
N SER A 283 0.79 2.37 -7.29
CA SER A 283 0.33 1.63 -6.12
C SER A 283 -0.66 0.53 -6.51
N VAL A 284 -0.65 -0.58 -5.78
CA VAL A 284 -1.69 -1.61 -5.86
C VAL A 284 -2.14 -1.95 -4.45
N ALA A 285 -3.46 -2.07 -4.27
CA ALA A 285 -4.07 -2.58 -3.05
C ALA A 285 -4.75 -3.92 -3.33
N PRO A 286 -4.02 -5.06 -3.37
CA PRO A 286 -4.62 -6.34 -3.72
C PRO A 286 -5.01 -7.14 -2.47
N ASN A 287 -5.85 -8.15 -2.68
CA ASN A 287 -5.95 -9.31 -1.79
C ASN A 287 -4.60 -10.07 -1.67
N PRO A 288 -4.47 -11.03 -0.72
CA PRO A 288 -3.33 -11.96 -0.68
C PRO A 288 -3.09 -12.67 -2.02
N GLN A 289 -1.82 -12.89 -2.38
CA GLN A 289 -1.39 -13.33 -3.73
C GLN A 289 -2.17 -14.52 -4.24
N ARG A 290 -2.33 -15.56 -3.41
CA ARG A 290 -3.07 -16.76 -3.82
C ARG A 290 -4.49 -16.43 -4.24
N PHE A 291 -5.17 -15.60 -3.46
CA PHE A 291 -6.52 -15.18 -3.79
C PHE A 291 -6.55 -14.32 -5.06
N SER A 292 -5.68 -13.31 -5.14
CA SER A 292 -5.57 -12.42 -6.31
C SER A 292 -5.27 -13.19 -7.60
N TYR A 293 -4.34 -14.14 -7.56
CA TYR A 293 -3.97 -14.94 -8.74
C TYR A 293 -5.03 -15.97 -9.07
N ASP A 294 -5.43 -16.81 -8.11
CA ASP A 294 -6.31 -17.94 -8.38
C ASP A 294 -7.72 -17.48 -8.74
N PHE A 295 -8.24 -16.44 -8.10
CA PHE A 295 -9.62 -15.99 -8.28
C PHE A 295 -9.75 -14.78 -9.19
N PHE A 296 -8.73 -13.93 -9.30
CA PHE A 296 -8.79 -12.70 -10.10
C PHE A 296 -7.69 -12.59 -11.16
N LEU A 297 -6.85 -13.62 -11.36
CA LEU A 297 -5.79 -13.61 -12.38
C LEU A 297 -4.83 -12.41 -12.26
N ALA A 298 -4.78 -11.76 -11.09
CA ALA A 298 -3.94 -10.63 -10.77
C ALA A 298 -2.68 -11.13 -10.06
N ASP A 299 -1.56 -11.12 -10.77
CA ASP A 299 -0.28 -11.64 -10.27
C ASP A 299 0.58 -10.50 -9.69
N TRP A 300 0.16 -9.95 -8.55
CA TRP A 300 0.86 -8.80 -7.97
C TRP A 300 2.30 -9.16 -7.55
N GLN A 301 2.56 -10.41 -7.18
CA GLN A 301 3.92 -10.87 -6.90
C GLN A 301 4.81 -10.75 -8.14
N LYS A 302 4.30 -11.11 -9.32
CA LYS A 302 5.04 -10.92 -10.57
C LYS A 302 5.18 -9.45 -10.92
N TRP A 303 4.15 -8.62 -10.67
CA TRP A 303 4.22 -7.18 -10.93
C TRP A 303 5.29 -6.50 -10.08
N GLU A 304 5.37 -6.86 -8.79
CA GLU A 304 6.43 -6.45 -7.88
C GLU A 304 7.82 -6.83 -8.41
N ARG A 305 8.03 -8.11 -8.75
CA ARG A 305 9.32 -8.59 -9.29
C ARG A 305 9.74 -7.96 -10.61
N LEU A 306 8.77 -7.51 -11.40
CA LEU A 306 9.01 -6.81 -12.67
C LEU A 306 9.28 -5.31 -12.47
N GLY A 307 9.22 -4.79 -11.24
CA GLY A 307 9.39 -3.37 -10.94
C GLY A 307 8.24 -2.49 -11.44
N ILE A 308 7.09 -3.06 -11.84
CA ILE A 308 5.96 -2.31 -12.41
C ILE A 308 4.92 -1.87 -11.37
N ILE A 309 5.25 -2.03 -10.09
CA ILE A 309 4.57 -1.41 -8.94
C ILE A 309 5.65 -0.91 -7.97
N GLU A 310 5.37 0.20 -7.30
CA GLU A 310 6.28 0.86 -6.35
C GLU A 310 5.70 0.94 -4.93
N ASP A 311 4.40 0.75 -4.80
CA ASP A 311 3.69 0.72 -3.53
C ASP A 311 2.74 -0.48 -3.50
N LEU A 312 2.76 -1.22 -2.39
CA LEU A 312 1.89 -2.37 -2.16
C LEU A 312 1.16 -2.20 -0.83
N VAL A 313 -0.16 -2.06 -0.90
CA VAL A 313 -1.05 -1.99 0.27
C VAL A 313 -1.86 -3.29 0.37
N LEU A 314 -1.29 -4.32 0.98
CA LEU A 314 -1.89 -5.65 1.05
C LEU A 314 -3.18 -5.63 1.89
N GLN A 315 -4.33 -5.96 1.29
CA GLN A 315 -5.62 -5.98 1.97
C GLN A 315 -5.76 -7.24 2.84
N VAL A 316 -5.53 -7.13 4.15
CA VAL A 316 -5.64 -8.26 5.10
C VAL A 316 -6.89 -8.08 5.97
N TYR A 317 -8.05 -8.27 5.35
CA TYR A 317 -9.35 -8.12 6.00
C TYR A 317 -9.78 -9.43 6.66
N ARG A 318 -9.14 -9.78 7.77
CA ARG A 318 -9.38 -11.00 8.55
C ARG A 318 -9.82 -10.66 9.96
N ASP A 319 -10.87 -11.32 10.45
CA ASP A 319 -11.33 -11.16 11.83
C ASP A 319 -10.47 -11.98 12.80
N ASP A 320 -10.13 -13.20 12.41
CA ASP A 320 -9.25 -14.06 13.21
C ASP A 320 -7.82 -13.52 13.18
N LEU A 321 -7.26 -13.24 14.36
CA LEU A 321 -5.94 -12.65 14.51
C LEU A 321 -4.82 -13.60 14.04
N ASN A 322 -4.97 -14.91 14.20
CA ASN A 322 -3.97 -15.87 13.76
C ASN A 322 -3.96 -15.95 12.23
N VAL A 323 -5.14 -15.90 11.59
CA VAL A 323 -5.25 -15.80 10.13
C VAL A 323 -4.70 -14.46 9.64
N PHE A 324 -5.01 -13.35 10.32
CA PHE A 324 -4.41 -12.05 10.00
C PHE A 324 -2.88 -12.12 10.04
N ILE A 325 -2.31 -12.69 11.10
CA ILE A 325 -0.86 -12.84 11.25
C ILE A 325 -0.28 -13.77 10.17
N SER A 326 -0.92 -14.88 9.84
CA SER A 326 -0.39 -15.82 8.84
C SER A 326 -0.31 -15.20 7.44
N GLU A 327 -1.29 -14.36 7.09
CA GLU A 327 -1.29 -13.62 5.81
C GLU A 327 -0.06 -12.69 5.68
N LEU A 328 0.39 -12.09 6.79
CA LEU A 328 1.58 -11.22 6.83
C LEU A 328 2.90 -11.98 6.70
N GLU A 329 2.89 -13.29 6.97
CA GLU A 329 4.09 -14.13 7.06
C GLU A 329 4.37 -14.94 5.78
N TYR A 330 3.48 -14.87 4.79
CA TYR A 330 3.64 -15.60 3.54
C TYR A 330 4.94 -15.21 2.81
N PRO A 331 5.62 -16.18 2.14
CA PRO A 331 6.89 -15.93 1.47
C PRO A 331 6.86 -14.80 0.44
N GLU A 332 5.77 -14.67 -0.31
CA GLU A 332 5.57 -13.60 -1.29
C GLU A 332 5.53 -12.21 -0.64
N VAL A 333 4.95 -12.07 0.55
CA VAL A 333 4.88 -10.81 1.30
C VAL A 333 6.27 -10.47 1.85
N LYS A 334 6.98 -11.46 2.40
CA LYS A 334 8.37 -11.28 2.85
C LYS A 334 9.31 -10.88 1.72
N ALA A 335 9.14 -11.49 0.55
CA ALA A 335 9.92 -11.16 -0.63
C ALA A 335 9.65 -9.72 -1.10
N ALA A 336 8.37 -9.33 -1.25
CA ALA A 336 8.01 -7.96 -1.64
C ALA A 336 8.61 -6.91 -0.68
N LYS A 337 8.52 -7.15 0.63
CA LYS A 337 9.11 -6.28 1.67
C LYS A 337 10.63 -6.10 1.57
N SER A 338 11.35 -7.04 0.95
CA SER A 338 12.79 -6.89 0.74
C SER A 338 13.14 -6.00 -0.46
N HIS A 339 12.17 -5.67 -1.31
CA HIS A 339 12.38 -4.88 -2.53
C HIS A 339 11.67 -3.52 -2.50
N ILE A 340 10.44 -3.46 -1.98
CA ILE A 340 9.64 -2.24 -1.86
C ILE A 340 9.01 -2.14 -0.47
N PRO A 341 8.70 -0.93 0.01
CA PRO A 341 7.91 -0.79 1.23
C PRO A 341 6.51 -1.39 1.01
N VAL A 342 6.10 -2.26 1.94
CA VAL A 342 4.76 -2.88 1.93
C VAL A 342 3.99 -2.38 3.13
N SER A 343 2.79 -1.88 2.89
CA SER A 343 1.81 -1.50 3.90
C SER A 343 0.65 -2.49 3.95
N VAL A 344 -0.13 -2.45 5.02
CA VAL A 344 -1.26 -3.37 5.23
C VAL A 344 -2.58 -2.61 5.28
N GLY A 345 -3.51 -2.97 4.42
CA GLY A 345 -4.92 -2.60 4.53
C GLY A 345 -5.59 -3.36 5.67
N ILE A 346 -6.13 -2.63 6.65
CA ILE A 346 -6.91 -3.13 7.78
C ILE A 346 -8.37 -2.72 7.59
N LEU A 347 -9.28 -3.66 7.83
CA LEU A 347 -10.71 -3.37 7.80
C LEU A 347 -11.11 -2.67 9.09
N ALA A 348 -11.59 -1.42 9.01
CA ALA A 348 -12.16 -0.71 10.16
C ALA A 348 -13.66 -1.05 10.35
N GLY A 349 -14.31 -1.54 9.29
CA GLY A 349 -15.68 -2.00 9.26
C GLY A 349 -16.27 -1.98 7.85
N LEU A 350 -17.56 -2.32 7.74
CA LEU A 350 -18.43 -2.19 6.56
C LEU A 350 -19.81 -1.68 7.01
N LYS A 351 -20.68 -1.29 6.07
CA LYS A 351 -22.09 -0.98 6.36
C LYS A 351 -22.74 -2.19 7.02
N ASN A 352 -23.08 -2.06 8.31
CA ASN A 352 -23.61 -3.09 9.21
C ASN A 352 -22.60 -4.06 9.86
N ARG A 353 -21.29 -3.87 9.70
CA ARG A 353 -20.26 -4.68 10.37
C ARG A 353 -19.15 -3.78 10.90
N SER A 354 -19.21 -3.45 12.18
CA SER A 354 -18.16 -2.68 12.87
C SER A 354 -17.04 -3.62 13.37
N ILE A 355 -15.78 -3.22 13.18
CA ILE A 355 -14.62 -3.83 13.86
C ILE A 355 -14.29 -3.00 15.10
N SER A 356 -14.05 -3.64 16.24
CA SER A 356 -13.77 -2.93 17.50
C SER A 356 -12.45 -2.19 17.45
N MET A 357 -12.35 -1.05 18.15
CA MET A 357 -11.11 -0.28 18.20
C MET A 357 -9.97 -1.10 18.81
N GLN A 358 -10.26 -1.98 19.78
CA GLN A 358 -9.28 -2.90 20.37
C GLN A 358 -8.70 -3.87 19.34
N GLN A 359 -9.54 -4.44 18.46
CA GLN A 359 -9.07 -5.32 17.39
C GLN A 359 -8.21 -4.56 16.39
N ILE A 360 -8.64 -3.35 15.98
CA ILE A 360 -7.85 -2.48 15.10
C ILE A 360 -6.49 -2.16 15.71
N GLN A 361 -6.44 -1.75 16.98
CA GLN A 361 -5.19 -1.49 17.71
C GLN A 361 -4.27 -2.71 17.73
N THR A 362 -4.85 -3.89 18.00
CA THR A 362 -4.10 -5.16 18.02
C THR A 362 -3.51 -5.48 16.64
N GLN A 363 -4.30 -5.34 15.58
CA GLN A 363 -3.83 -5.59 14.20
C GLN A 363 -2.75 -4.60 13.79
N VAL A 364 -2.91 -3.31 14.08
CA VAL A 364 -1.85 -2.30 13.82
C VAL A 364 -0.57 -2.65 14.56
N GLN A 365 -0.66 -3.09 15.82
CA GLN A 365 0.52 -3.54 16.56
C GLN A 365 1.18 -4.75 15.89
N LYS A 366 0.41 -5.73 15.40
CA LYS A 366 0.98 -6.89 14.68
C LYS A 366 1.63 -6.54 13.35
N VAL A 367 1.18 -5.50 12.68
CA VAL A 367 1.82 -4.94 11.49
C VAL A 367 3.15 -4.26 11.86
N ARG A 368 3.17 -3.46 12.93
CA ARG A 368 4.37 -2.79 13.46
C ARG A 368 5.42 -3.78 13.97
N ASP A 369 5.01 -4.80 14.72
CA ASP A 369 5.88 -5.89 15.23
C ASP A 369 6.66 -6.59 14.09
N ARG A 370 6.14 -6.50 12.85
CA ARG A 370 6.72 -7.12 11.66
C ARG A 370 7.44 -6.12 10.76
N ASN A 371 7.60 -4.85 11.14
CA ASN A 371 8.28 -3.83 10.34
C ASN A 371 7.69 -3.67 8.92
N PHE A 372 6.36 -3.62 8.80
CA PHE A 372 5.74 -3.11 7.57
C PHE A 372 5.86 -1.59 7.50
N ALA A 373 5.76 -1.03 6.31
CA ALA A 373 5.92 0.40 6.06
C ALA A 373 4.77 1.26 6.59
N GLY A 374 3.62 0.65 6.91
CA GLY A 374 2.49 1.33 7.52
C GLY A 374 1.18 0.58 7.38
N VAL A 375 0.09 1.27 7.68
CA VAL A 375 -1.28 0.76 7.65
C VAL A 375 -2.20 1.71 6.90
N SER A 376 -3.17 1.14 6.21
CA SER A 376 -4.28 1.87 5.59
C SER A 376 -5.61 1.29 6.06
N PHE A 377 -6.65 2.11 6.19
CA PHE A 377 -7.94 1.64 6.71
C PHE A 377 -9.05 1.76 5.68
N PHE A 378 -9.72 0.65 5.42
CA PHE A 378 -10.95 0.62 4.64
C PHE A 378 -12.15 0.74 5.59
N PHE A 379 -12.90 1.85 5.57
CA PHE A 379 -12.73 3.11 4.83
C PHE A 379 -13.20 4.28 5.73
N TYR A 380 -13.15 5.52 5.26
CA TYR A 380 -13.38 6.71 6.10
C TYR A 380 -14.60 6.62 7.05
N GLU A 381 -15.76 6.21 6.56
CA GLU A 381 -16.97 6.16 7.39
C GLU A 381 -16.85 5.15 8.53
N THR A 382 -16.15 4.03 8.32
CA THR A 382 -16.02 2.96 9.31
C THR A 382 -14.91 3.25 10.32
N LEU A 383 -14.15 4.33 10.13
CA LEU A 383 -13.28 4.86 11.19
C LEU A 383 -14.09 5.33 12.40
N TRP A 384 -15.26 5.96 12.22
CA TRP A 384 -16.08 6.44 13.35
C TRP A 384 -17.56 6.72 13.07
N ASN A 385 -17.98 6.98 11.82
CA ASN A 385 -19.39 7.29 11.51
C ASN A 385 -20.28 6.02 11.49
N MET A 386 -19.69 4.88 11.11
CA MET A 386 -20.36 3.57 11.01
C MET A 386 -19.84 2.56 12.04
N SER A 387 -19.25 3.03 13.14
CA SER A 387 -18.80 2.17 14.24
C SER A 387 -19.88 1.95 15.29
N LYS A 388 -19.78 0.86 16.05
CA LYS A 388 -20.59 0.64 17.27
C LYS A 388 -20.14 1.53 18.43
N GLU A 389 -18.85 1.82 18.51
CA GLU A 389 -18.24 2.72 19.50
C GLU A 389 -18.56 4.17 19.15
N LYS A 390 -18.58 5.06 20.15
CA LYS A 390 -18.87 6.48 19.93
C LYS A 390 -17.75 7.15 19.14
N LEU A 391 -18.09 8.22 18.42
CA LEU A 391 -17.13 8.99 17.63
C LEU A 391 -15.89 9.41 18.44
N GLN A 392 -16.07 9.94 19.65
CA GLN A 392 -14.95 10.37 20.51
C GLN A 392 -14.08 9.19 20.96
N GLU A 393 -14.66 8.02 21.20
CA GLU A 393 -13.93 6.81 21.59
C GLU A 393 -13.03 6.34 20.44
N ARG A 394 -13.56 6.31 19.21
CA ARG A 394 -12.81 5.96 18.00
C ARG A 394 -11.69 6.94 17.71
N GLN A 395 -11.97 8.23 17.76
CA GLN A 395 -10.96 9.26 17.52
C GLN A 395 -9.85 9.24 18.57
N THR A 396 -10.21 9.04 19.84
CA THR A 396 -9.22 8.79 20.90
C THR A 396 -8.40 7.52 20.64
N GLY A 397 -9.06 6.47 20.13
CA GLY A 397 -8.41 5.22 19.73
C GLY A 397 -7.37 5.42 18.64
N PHE A 398 -7.70 6.14 17.58
CA PHE A 398 -6.77 6.47 16.49
C PHE A 398 -5.67 7.44 16.95
N GLN A 399 -5.99 8.43 17.80
CA GLN A 399 -4.98 9.29 18.41
C GLN A 399 -3.96 8.49 19.23
N LYS A 400 -4.39 7.43 19.92
CA LYS A 400 -3.48 6.52 20.64
C LYS A 400 -2.62 5.69 19.68
N ILE A 401 -3.16 5.30 18.52
CA ILE A 401 -2.39 4.58 17.49
C ILE A 401 -1.35 5.51 16.85
N PHE A 402 -1.72 6.77 16.61
CA PHE A 402 -0.93 7.79 15.93
C PHE A 402 -0.75 9.05 16.82
N PRO A 403 0.01 8.95 17.92
CA PRO A 403 0.08 10.03 18.91
C PRO A 403 0.82 11.27 18.41
N THR A 404 1.70 11.11 17.43
CA THR A 404 2.52 12.18 16.86
C THR A 404 2.50 12.13 15.34
N PRO A 405 2.67 13.28 14.67
CA PRO A 405 2.96 13.33 13.24
C PRO A 405 4.18 12.48 12.89
N THR A 406 4.20 11.90 11.70
CA THR A 406 5.37 11.20 11.17
C THR A 406 5.52 11.44 9.67
N ALA A 407 6.74 11.28 9.17
CA ALA A 407 7.03 11.39 7.76
C ALA A 407 6.40 10.23 6.97
N TYR A 408 5.93 10.53 5.76
CA TYR A 408 5.56 9.51 4.78
C TYR A 408 6.80 8.69 4.39
N PRO A 409 6.73 7.35 4.34
CA PRO A 409 7.88 6.52 3.99
C PRO A 409 8.33 6.78 2.55
N ASN A 410 9.63 6.71 2.30
CA ASN A 410 10.15 6.76 0.94
C ASN A 410 9.82 5.43 0.22
N LEU A 411 8.70 5.40 -0.50
CA LEU A 411 8.22 4.22 -1.21
C LEU A 411 9.14 3.76 -2.35
N LEU A 412 10.04 4.61 -2.81
CA LEU A 412 11.05 4.25 -3.83
C LEU A 412 12.34 3.71 -3.21
N ALA A 413 12.45 3.63 -1.88
CA ALA A 413 13.62 3.06 -1.23
C ALA A 413 13.73 1.56 -1.54
N GLY A 414 14.79 1.18 -2.26
CA GLY A 414 15.05 -0.22 -2.63
C GLY A 414 14.40 -0.65 -3.96
N TRP A 415 13.45 0.12 -4.48
CA TRP A 415 12.81 -0.16 -5.76
C TRP A 415 13.83 -0.09 -6.91
N LYS A 416 13.74 -1.06 -7.83
CA LYS A 416 14.56 -1.13 -9.04
C LYS A 416 13.65 -1.34 -10.26
N PRO A 417 13.79 -0.52 -11.32
CA PRO A 417 13.04 -0.67 -12.56
C PRO A 417 13.38 -1.94 -13.35
#